data_AF-A0A9D8FBM5-F1
#
_entry.id   AF-A0A9D8FBM5-F1
#
_cell.length_a   1.000
_cell.length_b   1.000
_cell.length_c   1.000
_cell.angle_alpha   90.00
_cell.angle_beta   90.00
_cell.angle_gamma   90.00
#
_symmetry.space_group_name_H-M   'P 1'
#
loop_
_entity.id
_entity.type
_entity.pdbx_description
1 polymer ?
#
loop_
_entity_poly.entity_id
_entity_poly.type
_entity_poly.pdbx_seq_one_letter_code
_entity_poly.pdbx_strand_id
1 'polypeptide(L)'
;KSYNKGKPIRIEEFEAERAWWGEEKDGFKSRVENEQAWRVSIDQIKAGNFNLDLKNPHNPDTGPGDVDHLLPEYEKLLAQIAATRAALKQELHHALTATAGTAE
;
A
#
# COMPACT_ATOMS: atom_id res chain seq x y z
N LYS A 1 -2.33 1.95 6.04
CA LYS A 1 -1.64 2.99 6.85
C LYS A 1 -1.04 2.32 8.08
N SER A 2 0.14 2.74 8.55
CA SER A 2 0.73 2.22 9.79
C SER A 2 0.69 3.30 10.88
N TYR A 3 0.09 2.97 12.02
CA TYR A 3 0.01 3.84 13.18
C TYR A 3 1.17 3.57 14.14
N ASN A 4 1.67 4.61 14.80
CA ASN A 4 2.78 4.50 15.77
C ASN A 4 2.76 5.64 16.80
N LYS A 5 3.69 5.63 17.76
CA LYS A 5 3.77 6.62 18.84
C LYS A 5 3.83 8.08 18.35
N GLY A 6 4.50 8.35 17.23
CA GLY A 6 4.59 9.69 16.64
C GLY A 6 3.47 10.01 15.63
N LYS A 7 2.72 8.98 15.20
CA LYS A 7 1.61 9.07 14.25
C LYS A 7 0.44 8.23 14.77
N PRO A 8 -0.24 8.67 15.86
CA PRO A 8 -1.40 7.96 16.38
C PRO A 8 -2.56 8.04 15.40
N ILE A 9 -3.50 7.10 15.54
CA ILE A 9 -4.81 7.18 14.89
C ILE A 9 -5.46 8.48 15.34
N ARG A 10 -6.03 9.23 14.38
CA ARG A 10 -6.80 10.43 14.69
C ARG A 10 -8.28 10.22 14.40
N ILE A 11 -9.13 10.93 15.14
CA ILE A 11 -10.58 10.75 15.05
C ILE A 11 -11.13 11.19 13.69
N GLU A 12 -10.47 12.15 13.04
CA GLU A 12 -10.83 12.66 11.72
C GLU A 12 -10.68 11.58 10.62
N GLU A 13 -9.92 10.52 10.88
CA GLU A 13 -9.81 9.39 9.96
C GLU A 13 -11.09 8.57 9.87
N PHE A 14 -11.99 8.69 10.87
CA PHE A 14 -13.26 7.94 10.93
C PHE A 14 -14.46 8.71 10.37
N GLU A 15 -14.24 9.87 9.75
CA GLU A 15 -15.30 10.71 9.22
C GLU A 15 -16.08 10.02 8.10
N ALA A 16 -15.41 9.21 7.28
CA ALA A 16 -16.03 8.43 6.22
C ALA A 16 -16.97 7.36 6.80
N GLU A 17 -16.52 6.65 7.83
CA GLU A 17 -17.28 5.62 8.54
C GLU A 17 -18.48 6.24 9.26
N ARG A 18 -18.31 7.42 9.88
CA ARG A 18 -19.41 8.15 10.50
C ARG A 18 -20.48 8.54 9.48
N ALA A 19 -20.07 9.08 8.34
CA ALA A 19 -20.99 9.44 7.26
C ALA A 19 -21.70 8.21 6.69
N TRP A 20 -21.00 7.10 6.55
CA TRP A 20 -21.54 5.84 6.04
C TRP A 20 -22.55 5.20 7.00
N TRP A 21 -22.28 5.24 8.31
CA TRP A 21 -23.09 4.57 9.33
C TRP A 21 -24.53 5.08 9.35
N GLY A 22 -24.74 6.36 9.03
CA GLY A 22 -26.04 7.00 8.97
C GLY A 22 -26.62 7.32 10.35
N GLU A 23 -27.95 7.40 10.40
CA GLU A 23 -28.67 7.75 11.62
C GLU A 23 -29.44 6.54 12.19
N GLU A 24 -29.42 6.38 13.51
CA GLU A 24 -30.17 5.30 14.17
C GLU A 24 -31.69 5.46 14.00
N LYS A 25 -32.17 6.71 13.91
CA LYS A 25 -33.60 7.05 13.80
C LYS A 25 -34.32 6.40 12.62
N ASP A 26 -33.58 6.09 11.55
CA ASP A 26 -34.13 5.44 10.36
C ASP A 26 -33.82 3.93 10.30
N GLY A 27 -33.14 3.38 11.32
CA GLY A 27 -32.67 2.01 11.34
C GLY A 27 -31.42 1.77 10.48
N PHE A 28 -30.60 2.81 10.29
CA PHE A 28 -29.38 2.78 9.47
C PHE A 28 -29.61 2.45 7.99
N LYS A 29 -30.73 2.92 7.44
CA LYS A 29 -31.17 2.61 6.07
C LYS A 29 -30.27 3.19 4.99
N SER A 30 -29.49 4.23 5.32
CA SER A 30 -28.59 4.89 4.37
C SER A 30 -27.31 4.10 4.05
N ARG A 31 -27.05 2.99 4.75
CA ARG A 31 -25.85 2.18 4.52
C ARG A 31 -25.90 1.48 3.17
N VAL A 32 -24.86 1.73 2.38
CA VAL A 32 -24.68 1.15 1.04
C VAL A 32 -23.38 0.35 0.99
N GLU A 33 -23.34 -0.75 0.25
CA GLU A 33 -22.10 -1.50 0.08
C GLU A 33 -21.07 -0.68 -0.72
N ASN A 34 -19.80 -0.79 -0.34
CA ASN A 34 -18.68 -0.11 -0.98
C ASN A 34 -17.38 -0.94 -0.81
N GLU A 35 -16.24 -0.39 -1.25
CA GLU A 35 -14.94 -1.06 -1.18
C GLU A 35 -14.49 -1.43 0.25
N GLN A 36 -15.06 -0.82 1.28
CA GLN A 36 -14.70 -0.97 2.69
C GLN A 36 -15.80 -1.63 3.53
N ALA A 37 -17.05 -1.70 3.03
CA ALA A 37 -18.20 -2.21 3.74
C ALA A 37 -19.05 -3.10 2.82
N TRP A 38 -19.18 -4.38 3.17
CA TRP A 38 -19.94 -5.38 2.41
C TRP A 38 -20.86 -6.18 3.33
N ARG A 39 -21.93 -6.76 2.78
CA ARG A 39 -22.82 -7.63 3.54
C ARG A 39 -22.36 -9.08 3.48
N VAL A 40 -22.55 -9.77 4.59
CA VAL A 40 -22.31 -11.21 4.73
C VAL A 40 -23.59 -11.85 5.23
N SER A 41 -24.00 -12.97 4.63
CA SER A 41 -25.18 -13.69 5.07
C SER A 41 -24.92 -14.46 6.37
N ILE A 42 -25.96 -14.66 7.17
CA ILE A 42 -25.84 -15.43 8.41
C ILE A 42 -25.45 -16.90 8.14
N ASP A 43 -25.83 -17.45 7.00
CA ASP A 43 -25.52 -18.83 6.63
C ASP A 43 -24.02 -19.00 6.32
N GLN A 44 -23.39 -17.99 5.71
CA GLN A 44 -21.94 -17.98 5.52
C GLN A 44 -21.20 -17.94 6.86
N ILE A 45 -21.67 -17.14 7.82
CA ILE A 45 -21.09 -17.06 9.16
C ILE A 45 -21.23 -18.41 9.89
N LYS A 46 -22.41 -19.06 9.81
CA LYS A 46 -22.64 -20.39 10.38
C LYS A 46 -21.72 -21.46 9.76
N ALA A 47 -21.56 -21.44 8.44
CA ALA A 47 -20.67 -22.37 7.73
C ALA A 47 -19.20 -22.21 8.16
N GLY A 48 -18.79 -20.97 8.47
CA GLY A 48 -17.48 -20.65 9.03
C GLY A 48 -17.34 -20.88 10.54
N ASN A 49 -18.25 -21.64 11.15
CA ASN A 49 -18.27 -21.90 12.60
C ASN A 49 -18.30 -20.60 13.44
N PHE A 50 -19.07 -19.62 12.98
CA PHE A 50 -19.20 -18.27 13.57
C PHE A 50 -17.91 -17.45 13.60
N ASN A 51 -16.94 -17.77 12.75
CA ASN A 51 -15.77 -16.92 12.55
C ASN A 51 -16.15 -15.62 11.82
N LEU A 52 -15.89 -14.48 12.46
CA LEU A 52 -16.15 -13.14 11.91
C LEU A 52 -14.90 -12.49 11.27
N ASP A 53 -13.74 -13.14 11.32
CA ASP A 53 -12.54 -12.72 10.60
C ASP A 53 -12.66 -13.05 9.10
N LEU A 54 -13.59 -12.36 8.44
CA LEU A 54 -13.83 -12.47 7.02
C LEU A 54 -13.00 -11.43 6.29
N LYS A 55 -12.18 -11.90 5.34
CA LYS A 55 -11.40 -11.01 4.48
C LYS A 55 -12.32 -10.18 3.60
N ASN A 56 -11.97 -8.92 3.44
CA ASN A 56 -12.71 -8.00 2.56
C ASN A 56 -12.56 -8.48 1.10
N PRO A 57 -13.66 -8.86 0.41
CA PRO A 57 -13.58 -9.34 -0.97
C PRO A 57 -13.18 -8.24 -1.97
N HIS A 58 -13.40 -6.97 -1.63
CA HIS A 58 -13.03 -5.81 -2.47
C HIS A 58 -11.59 -5.35 -2.27
N ASN A 59 -10.95 -5.79 -1.19
CA ASN A 59 -9.54 -5.53 -0.95
C ASN A 59 -8.83 -6.87 -0.87
N PRO A 60 -8.37 -7.43 -2.01
CA PRO A 60 -7.46 -8.56 -1.97
C PRO A 60 -6.25 -8.07 -1.18
N ASP A 61 -6.14 -8.51 0.06
CA ASP A 61 -5.03 -8.21 0.96
C ASP A 61 -3.76 -8.80 0.32
N THR A 62 -3.20 -8.08 -0.63
CA THR A 62 -1.85 -8.30 -1.11
C THR A 62 -1.01 -7.87 0.08
N GLY A 63 -0.62 -8.83 0.91
CA GLY A 63 0.29 -8.59 2.03
C GLY A 63 1.63 -8.02 1.53
N PRO A 64 2.78 -8.37 2.11
CA PRO A 64 4.07 -7.85 1.61
C PRO A 64 4.36 -8.18 0.13
N GLY A 65 3.52 -9.00 -0.53
CA GLY A 65 3.69 -9.57 -1.87
C GLY A 65 4.27 -10.97 -1.78
N ASP A 66 4.09 -11.78 -2.81
CA ASP A 66 4.72 -13.11 -2.88
C ASP A 66 6.24 -12.96 -3.10
N VAL A 67 7.04 -13.58 -2.23
CA VAL A 67 8.50 -13.51 -2.26
C VAL A 67 9.06 -13.97 -3.60
N ASP A 68 8.47 -15.01 -4.19
CA ASP A 68 8.91 -15.58 -5.47
C ASP A 68 8.68 -14.60 -6.64
N HIS A 69 7.70 -13.70 -6.51
CA HIS A 69 7.43 -12.63 -7.46
C HIS A 69 8.27 -11.37 -7.19
N LEU A 70 8.53 -11.04 -5.93
CA LEU A 70 9.27 -9.83 -5.53
C LEU A 70 10.77 -9.95 -5.76
N LEU A 71 11.34 -11.15 -5.61
CA LEU A 71 12.79 -11.35 -5.70
C LEU A 71 13.34 -11.03 -7.11
N PRO A 72 12.71 -11.48 -8.22
CA PRO A 72 13.14 -11.10 -9.57
C PRO A 72 13.05 -9.59 -9.83
N GLU A 73 12.01 -8.92 -9.31
CA GLU A 73 11.88 -7.46 -9.43
C GLU A 73 12.99 -6.73 -8.67
N TYR A 74 13.31 -7.21 -7.46
CA TYR A 74 14.40 -6.68 -6.64
C TYR A 74 15.76 -6.84 -7.33
N GLU A 75 16.05 -8.00 -7.91
CA GLU A 75 17.29 -8.25 -8.66
C GLU A 75 17.41 -7.34 -9.88
N LYS A 76 16.31 -7.16 -10.64
CA LYS A 76 16.25 -6.22 -11.76
C LYS A 76 16.53 -4.79 -11.32
N LEU A 77 15.97 -4.38 -10.19
CA LEU A 77 16.20 -3.05 -9.62
C LEU A 77 17.67 -2.86 -9.22
N LEU A 78 18.30 -3.86 -8.62
CA LEU A 78 19.74 -3.81 -8.28
C LEU A 78 20.61 -3.65 -9.53
N ALA A 79 20.29 -4.36 -10.61
CA ALA A 79 21.00 -4.23 -11.88
C ALA A 79 20.86 -2.82 -12.47
N GLN A 80 19.66 -2.25 -12.43
CA GLN A 80 19.42 -0.87 -12.88
C GLN A 80 20.21 0.14 -12.05
N ILE A 81 20.20 0.01 -10.72
CA ILE A 81 20.97 0.87 -9.81
C ILE A 81 22.48 0.79 -10.14
N ALA A 82 23.00 -0.41 -10.38
CA ALA A 82 24.40 -0.59 -10.74
C ALA A 82 24.75 0.10 -12.07
N ALA A 83 23.90 -0.05 -13.10
CA ALA A 83 24.07 0.60 -14.39
C ALA A 83 24.02 2.13 -14.28
N THR A 84 23.04 2.68 -13.56
CA THR A 84 22.94 4.13 -13.33
C THR A 84 24.16 4.66 -12.57
N ARG A 85 24.64 3.95 -11.54
CA ARG A 85 25.86 4.33 -10.81
C ARG A 85 27.10 4.30 -11.70
N ALA A 86 27.22 3.34 -12.61
CA ALA A 86 28.33 3.27 -13.55
C ALA A 86 28.30 4.46 -14.52
N ALA A 87 27.13 4.77 -15.09
CA ALA A 87 26.95 5.92 -15.97
C ALA A 87 27.30 7.25 -15.27
N LEU A 88 26.81 7.45 -14.05
CA LEU A 88 27.13 8.64 -13.26
C LEU A 88 28.64 8.77 -12.99
N LYS A 89 29.31 7.65 -12.68
CA LYS A 89 30.77 7.65 -12.48
C LYS A 89 31.53 8.00 -13.75
N GLN A 90 31.10 7.48 -14.90
CA GLN A 90 31.72 7.79 -16.19
C GLN A 90 31.57 9.28 -16.51
N GLU A 91 30.37 9.84 -16.34
CA GLU A 91 30.11 11.25 -16.62
C GLU A 91 30.92 12.17 -15.68
N LEU A 92 31.00 11.81 -14.39
CA LEU A 92 31.84 12.53 -13.43
C LEU A 92 33.33 12.43 -13.79
N HIS A 93 33.80 11.26 -14.21
CA HIS A 93 35.18 11.09 -14.64
C HIS A 93 35.49 11.95 -15.86
N HIS A 94 34.63 11.90 -16.89
CA HIS A 94 34.75 12.73 -18.08
C HIS A 94 34.80 14.22 -17.73
N ALA A 95 33.91 14.71 -16.87
CA ALA A 95 33.90 16.10 -16.45
C ALA A 95 35.21 16.51 -15.74
N LEU A 96 35.71 15.65 -14.83
CA LEU A 96 36.96 15.91 -14.11
C LEU A 96 38.19 15.90 -15.02
N THR A 97 38.27 14.97 -15.98
CA THR A 97 39.40 14.89 -16.91
C THR A 97 39.35 15.98 -17.99
N ALA A 98 38.15 16.34 -18.46
CA ALA A 98 37.97 17.43 -19.42
C ALA A 98 38.37 18.78 -18.82
N THR A 99 38.02 19.02 -17.55
CA THR A 99 38.41 20.25 -16.83
C THR A 99 39.93 20.33 -16.61
N ALA A 100 40.59 19.19 -16.36
CA ALA A 100 42.04 19.13 -16.19
C ALA A 100 42.82 19.38 -17.50
N GLY A 101 42.27 18.98 -18.65
CA GLY A 101 42.90 19.21 -19.96
C GLY A 101 42.71 20.62 -20.53
N THR A 102 41.84 21.44 -19.95
CA THR A 102 41.62 22.85 -20.37
C THR A 102 42.46 23.86 -19.59
N ALA A 103 43.29 23.42 -18.64
CA ALA A 103 44.11 24.28 -17.79
C ALA A 103 45.60 24.36 -18.18
N GLU A 104 45.98 23.81 -19.35
CA GLU A 104 47.32 23.96 -19.96
C GLU A 104 47.31 24.91 -21.17
#